data_AF-A0A9W6D2A8-F1
#
_entry.id   AF-A0A9W6D2A8-F1
#
_cell.length_a   1.000
_cell.length_b   1.000
_cell.length_c   1.000
_cell.angle_alpha   90.00
_cell.angle_beta   90.00
_cell.angle_gamma   90.00
#
_symmetry.space_group_name_H-M   'P 1'
#
loop_
_entity.id
_entity.type
_entity.pdbx_description
1 polymer ?
#
loop_
_entity_poly.entity_id
_entity_poly.type
_entity_poly.pdbx_seq_one_letter_code
_entity_poly.pdbx_strand_id
1 'polypeptide(L)'
;MNKSKLFMMLTVFILSMGLFWGCGEKKEPEKTTTTAPTAVTPGEVKKEAKETVDKATALVKQQKEEYEKKLQAALDDYNKKIEELDAKAATIKEESKAQFAKEMEKLKAEEQELAKKLTALKSDTGTGWENIKTGLDNSLNELKKSYEQAASHFK
;
A
#
# COMPACT_ATOMS: atom_id res chain seq x y z
N MET A 1 -24.31 -23.57 18.00
CA MET A 1 -25.42 -23.46 17.02
C MET A 1 -25.17 -22.24 16.11
N ASN A 2 -24.03 -22.16 15.43
CA ASN A 2 -23.76 -22.55 14.03
C ASN A 2 -24.32 -21.55 13.00
N LYS A 3 -23.63 -20.41 12.84
CA LYS A 3 -23.87 -19.36 11.82
C LYS A 3 -23.89 -19.88 10.36
N SER A 4 -23.43 -21.12 10.15
CA SER A 4 -23.51 -21.86 8.89
C SER A 4 -24.95 -22.17 8.44
N LYS A 5 -25.94 -22.25 9.34
CA LYS A 5 -27.34 -22.56 8.95
C LYS A 5 -28.10 -21.38 8.34
N LEU A 6 -27.66 -20.15 8.60
CA LEU A 6 -28.25 -18.96 7.98
C LEU A 6 -27.73 -18.75 6.56
N PHE A 7 -26.48 -19.16 6.30
CA PHE A 7 -25.89 -19.07 4.96
C PHE A 7 -26.41 -20.17 4.00
N MET A 8 -26.83 -21.32 4.53
CA MET A 8 -27.36 -22.43 3.73
C MET A 8 -28.84 -22.27 3.31
N MET A 9 -29.56 -21.26 3.81
CA MET A 9 -30.92 -20.92 3.35
C MET A 9 -30.92 -19.83 2.26
N LEU A 10 -29.81 -19.11 2.07
CA LEU A 10 -29.68 -18.11 1.00
C LEU A 10 -29.17 -18.71 -0.32
N THR A 11 -28.60 -19.92 -0.29
CA THR A 11 -28.10 -20.61 -1.49
C THR A 11 -29.13 -21.52 -2.17
N VAL A 12 -30.33 -21.68 -1.60
CA VAL A 12 -31.41 -22.52 -2.15
C VAL A 12 -32.38 -21.73 -3.06
N PHE A 13 -32.32 -20.40 -3.08
CA PHE A 13 -33.19 -19.58 -3.93
C PHE A 13 -32.62 -19.27 -5.33
N ILE A 14 -31.41 -19.74 -5.65
CA ILE A 14 -30.75 -19.50 -6.96
C ILE A 14 -30.75 -20.78 -7.84
N LEU A 15 -31.50 -21.83 -7.47
CA LEU A 15 -31.42 -23.15 -8.13
C LEU A 15 -32.77 -23.76 -8.57
N SER A 16 -33.82 -22.97 -8.75
CA SER A 16 -35.15 -23.52 -9.13
C SER A 16 -36.02 -22.62 -10.01
N MET A 17 -35.43 -21.95 -11.00
CA MET A 17 -36.14 -21.61 -12.24
C MET A 17 -35.19 -21.82 -13.42
N GLY A 18 -35.20 -23.04 -13.94
CA GLY A 18 -34.44 -23.44 -15.11
C GLY A 18 -35.04 -22.95 -16.43
N LEU A 19 -34.14 -22.81 -17.40
CA LEU A 19 -34.37 -23.01 -18.84
C LEU A 19 -35.34 -22.04 -19.52
N PHE A 20 -34.82 -20.91 -19.98
CA PHE A 20 -35.18 -20.41 -21.30
C PHE A 20 -33.93 -20.36 -22.18
N TRP A 21 -33.77 -21.41 -22.98
CA TRP A 21 -33.01 -21.38 -24.22
C TRP A 21 -33.56 -20.24 -25.08
N GLY A 22 -32.72 -19.24 -25.35
CA GLY A 22 -32.98 -18.19 -26.33
C GLY A 22 -31.65 -17.78 -26.96
N CYS A 23 -31.30 -18.45 -28.05
CA CYS A 23 -30.25 -18.04 -28.96
C CYS A 23 -30.63 -16.70 -29.62
N GLY A 24 -29.68 -15.77 -29.76
CA GLY A 24 -29.91 -14.55 -30.54
C GLY A 24 -28.95 -13.40 -30.25
N GLU A 25 -27.91 -13.27 -31.08
CA GLU A 25 -27.09 -12.09 -31.42
C GLU A 25 -26.93 -10.91 -30.43
N LYS A 26 -25.72 -10.81 -29.87
CA LYS A 26 -25.16 -9.54 -29.38
C LYS A 26 -24.41 -8.84 -30.52
N LYS A 27 -24.92 -7.70 -30.96
CA LYS A 27 -24.12 -6.56 -31.43
C LYS A 27 -24.62 -5.29 -30.74
N GLU A 28 -23.69 -4.62 -30.06
CA GLU A 28 -23.73 -3.22 -29.64
C GLU A 28 -24.18 -2.27 -30.78
N PRO A 29 -24.78 -1.09 -30.49
CA PRO A 29 -24.01 0.05 -29.96
C PRO A 29 -24.73 0.97 -28.94
N GLU A 30 -23.91 1.77 -28.23
CA GLU A 30 -24.25 2.89 -27.33
C GLU A 30 -25.40 3.81 -27.80
N LYS A 31 -26.22 4.32 -26.84
CA LYS A 31 -26.56 5.76 -26.67
C LYS A 31 -27.43 6.05 -25.41
N THR A 32 -26.85 6.77 -24.45
CA THR A 32 -27.35 8.03 -23.82
C THR A 32 -28.88 8.22 -23.51
N THR A 33 -29.23 8.15 -22.20
CA THR A 33 -30.06 9.14 -21.41
C THR A 33 -31.63 9.16 -21.43
N THR A 34 -32.24 8.78 -20.28
CA THR A 34 -33.39 9.38 -19.49
C THR A 34 -34.84 9.35 -20.06
N THR A 35 -35.89 8.89 -19.34
CA THR A 35 -36.70 9.58 -18.28
C THR A 35 -37.66 8.64 -17.47
N ALA A 36 -37.77 8.86 -16.16
CA ALA A 36 -38.79 8.35 -15.22
C ALA A 36 -40.06 9.26 -15.17
N PRO A 37 -41.12 9.01 -14.35
CA PRO A 37 -41.07 9.45 -12.93
C PRO A 37 -41.97 8.69 -11.91
N THR A 38 -41.37 8.22 -10.80
CA THR A 38 -41.96 8.36 -9.45
C THR A 38 -40.82 8.63 -8.46
N ALA A 39 -41.02 9.61 -7.58
CA ALA A 39 -39.99 10.43 -6.97
C ALA A 39 -39.12 9.74 -5.90
N VAL A 40 -37.82 9.67 -6.17
CA VAL A 40 -36.74 9.83 -5.18
C VAL A 40 -35.96 11.05 -5.65
N THR A 41 -35.75 12.03 -4.77
CA THR A 41 -35.08 13.30 -5.10
C THR A 41 -33.69 13.03 -5.72
N PRO A 42 -33.42 13.40 -7.00
CA PRO A 42 -32.12 13.18 -7.63
C PRO A 42 -30.98 13.99 -7.00
N GLY A 43 -31.32 15.03 -6.23
CA GLY A 43 -30.37 15.89 -5.52
C GLY A 43 -29.81 15.28 -4.23
N GLU A 44 -30.63 14.53 -3.48
CA GLU A 44 -30.22 13.94 -2.19
C GLU A 44 -29.36 12.69 -2.41
N VAL A 45 -29.72 11.82 -3.36
CA VAL A 45 -28.91 10.63 -3.69
C VAL A 45 -27.52 11.01 -4.22
N LYS A 46 -27.38 12.11 -4.97
CA LYS A 46 -26.07 12.62 -5.42
C LYS A 46 -25.25 13.24 -4.29
N LYS A 47 -25.92 13.93 -3.36
CA LYS A 47 -25.26 14.60 -2.24
C LYS A 47 -24.75 13.59 -1.22
N GLU A 48 -25.59 12.63 -0.84
CA GLU A 48 -25.22 11.57 0.10
C GLU A 48 -24.17 10.61 -0.49
N ALA A 49 -24.26 10.28 -1.79
CA ALA A 49 -23.23 9.49 -2.47
C ALA A 49 -21.89 10.26 -2.57
N LYS A 50 -21.90 11.56 -2.86
CA LYS A 50 -20.68 12.38 -2.93
C LYS A 50 -20.04 12.54 -1.56
N GLU A 51 -20.82 12.84 -0.52
CA GLU A 51 -20.32 12.97 0.85
C GLU A 51 -19.67 11.68 1.35
N THR A 52 -20.21 10.51 0.97
CA THR A 52 -19.65 9.21 1.32
C THR A 52 -18.32 8.94 0.60
N VAL A 53 -18.22 9.34 -0.69
CA VAL A 53 -16.98 9.23 -1.46
C VAL A 53 -15.91 10.19 -0.94
N ASP A 54 -16.24 11.45 -0.70
CA ASP A 54 -15.31 12.46 -0.18
C ASP A 54 -14.74 12.04 1.19
N LYS A 55 -15.59 11.48 2.06
CA LYS A 55 -15.16 10.93 3.36
C LYS A 55 -14.25 9.71 3.19
N ALA A 56 -14.55 8.79 2.28
CA ALA A 56 -13.69 7.65 2.01
C ALA A 56 -12.31 8.08 1.47
N THR A 57 -12.27 9.05 0.54
CA THR A 57 -11.03 9.63 0.03
C THR A 57 -10.21 10.31 1.13
N ALA A 58 -10.87 11.04 2.04
CA ALA A 58 -10.19 11.66 3.17
C ALA A 58 -9.54 10.61 4.10
N LEU A 59 -10.21 9.49 4.37
CA LEU A 59 -9.65 8.39 5.17
C LEU A 59 -8.43 7.76 4.49
N VAL A 60 -8.50 7.48 3.18
CA VAL A 60 -7.37 6.94 2.41
C VAL A 60 -6.17 7.88 2.44
N LYS A 61 -6.41 9.20 2.31
CA LYS A 61 -5.36 10.22 2.42
C LYS A 61 -4.72 10.24 3.81
N GLN A 62 -5.52 10.18 4.87
CA GLN A 62 -5.00 10.14 6.25
C GLN A 62 -4.12 8.90 6.50
N GLN A 63 -4.53 7.73 6.00
CA GLN A 63 -3.74 6.51 6.11
C GLN A 63 -2.38 6.62 5.40
N LYS A 64 -2.37 7.22 4.21
CA LYS A 64 -1.14 7.51 3.46
C LYS A 64 -0.21 8.43 4.25
N GLU A 65 -0.72 9.55 4.75
CA GLU A 65 0.05 10.53 5.54
C GLU A 65 0.64 9.90 6.82
N GLU A 66 -0.11 9.04 7.50
CA GLU A 66 0.38 8.32 8.67
C GLU A 66 1.51 7.35 8.30
N TYR A 67 1.36 6.63 7.19
CA TYR A 67 2.38 5.72 6.68
C TYR A 67 3.66 6.48 6.25
N GLU A 68 3.52 7.61 5.57
CA GLU A 68 4.65 8.49 5.21
C GLU A 68 5.42 8.97 6.44
N LYS A 69 4.72 9.38 7.50
CA LYS A 69 5.35 9.79 8.77
C LYS A 69 6.12 8.65 9.42
N LYS A 70 5.53 7.45 9.45
CA LYS A 70 6.19 6.25 10.01
C LYS A 70 7.46 5.90 9.23
N LEU A 71 7.41 5.92 7.90
CA LEU A 71 8.57 5.66 7.07
C LEU A 71 9.64 6.74 7.20
N GLN A 72 9.25 8.02 7.26
CA GLN A 72 10.21 9.10 7.48
C GLN A 72 10.93 8.91 8.82
N ALA A 73 10.20 8.61 9.89
CA ALA A 73 10.81 8.37 11.20
C ALA A 73 11.76 7.17 11.19
N ALA A 74 11.41 6.09 10.49
CA ALA A 74 12.30 4.95 10.32
C ALA A 74 13.56 5.32 9.52
N LEU A 75 13.43 6.06 8.43
CA LEU A 75 14.56 6.53 7.63
C LEU A 75 15.50 7.43 8.46
N ASP A 76 14.95 8.37 9.23
CA ASP A 76 15.73 9.25 10.09
C ASP A 76 16.47 8.48 11.20
N ASP A 77 15.86 7.42 11.74
CA ASP A 77 16.49 6.51 12.71
C ASP A 77 17.65 5.73 12.07
N TYR A 78 17.46 5.19 10.87
CA TYR A 78 18.53 4.49 10.16
C TYR A 78 19.66 5.42 9.74
N ASN A 79 19.38 6.67 9.37
CA ASN A 79 20.42 7.65 9.06
C ASN A 79 21.36 7.87 10.25
N LYS A 80 20.80 8.05 11.45
CA LYS A 80 21.61 8.16 12.68
C LYS A 80 22.42 6.90 12.95
N LYS A 81 21.80 5.73 12.77
CA LYS A 81 22.48 4.45 12.95
C LYS A 81 23.62 4.24 11.95
N ILE A 82 23.46 4.67 10.70
CA ILE A 82 24.50 4.63 9.67
C ILE A 82 25.66 5.56 10.05
N GLU A 83 25.37 6.77 10.52
CA GLU A 83 26.39 7.71 11.03
C GLU A 83 27.15 7.11 12.23
N GLU A 84 26.46 6.43 13.13
CA GLU A 84 27.10 5.74 14.26
C GLU A 84 28.03 4.61 13.80
N LEU A 85 27.64 3.83 12.78
CA LEU A 85 28.49 2.77 12.23
C LEU A 85 29.71 3.37 11.53
N ASP A 86 29.54 4.44 10.75
CA ASP A 86 30.64 5.18 10.11
C ASP A 86 31.64 5.71 11.16
N ALA A 87 31.15 6.29 12.25
CA ALA A 87 32.00 6.81 13.33
C ALA A 87 32.80 5.70 14.03
N LYS A 88 32.25 4.49 14.13
CA LYS A 88 32.91 3.32 14.74
C LYS A 88 33.82 2.57 13.76
N ALA A 89 33.80 2.89 12.46
CA ALA A 89 34.56 2.17 11.43
C ALA A 89 36.06 2.02 11.76
N ALA A 90 36.65 3.01 12.44
CA ALA A 90 38.06 2.98 12.85
C ALA A 90 38.39 1.90 13.89
N THR A 91 37.40 1.38 14.63
CA THR A 91 37.61 0.33 15.65
C THR A 91 37.56 -1.08 15.05
N ILE A 92 37.21 -1.21 13.77
CA ILE A 92 37.16 -2.49 13.06
C ILE A 92 38.59 -3.02 12.84
N LYS A 93 38.79 -4.31 13.12
CA LYS A 93 40.06 -5.00 12.87
C LYS A 93 40.39 -5.04 11.38
N GLU A 94 41.67 -4.98 11.03
CA GLU A 94 42.14 -4.87 9.64
C GLU A 94 41.55 -5.96 8.74
N GLU A 95 41.46 -7.21 9.22
CA GLU A 95 40.91 -8.35 8.47
C GLU A 95 39.43 -8.20 8.10
N SER A 96 38.68 -7.34 8.81
CA SER A 96 37.24 -7.14 8.60
C SER A 96 36.91 -5.83 7.87
N LYS A 97 37.86 -4.91 7.70
CA LYS A 97 37.62 -3.57 7.13
C LYS A 97 37.04 -3.61 5.73
N ALA A 98 37.57 -4.48 4.86
CA ALA A 98 37.11 -4.60 3.48
C ALA A 98 35.65 -5.09 3.39
N GLN A 99 35.29 -6.07 4.23
CA GLN A 99 33.92 -6.58 4.28
C GLN A 99 32.96 -5.53 4.85
N PHE A 100 33.33 -4.89 5.96
CA PHE A 100 32.54 -3.83 6.57
C PHE A 100 32.28 -2.67 5.59
N ALA A 101 33.31 -2.24 4.84
CA ALA A 101 33.15 -1.18 3.83
C ALA A 101 32.12 -1.57 2.75
N LYS A 102 32.16 -2.81 2.25
CA LYS A 102 31.18 -3.31 1.27
C LYS A 102 29.76 -3.36 1.84
N GLU A 103 29.61 -3.77 3.10
CA GLU A 103 28.31 -3.80 3.77
C GLU A 103 27.77 -2.38 4.00
N MET A 104 28.63 -1.41 4.33
CA MET A 104 28.27 0.00 4.45
C MET A 104 27.86 0.63 3.12
N GLU A 105 28.52 0.28 2.00
CA GLU A 105 28.09 0.72 0.67
C GLU A 105 26.70 0.21 0.33
N LYS A 106 26.44 -1.07 0.57
CA LYS A 106 25.11 -1.68 0.36
C LYS A 106 24.05 -1.01 1.24
N LEU A 107 24.36 -0.81 2.52
CA LEU A 107 23.49 -0.16 3.48
C LEU A 107 23.11 1.27 3.04
N LYS A 108 24.08 2.07 2.62
CA LYS A 108 23.84 3.44 2.11
C LYS A 108 23.04 3.45 0.80
N ALA A 109 23.26 2.47 -0.09
CA ALA A 109 22.48 2.36 -1.32
C ALA A 109 20.99 2.06 -1.04
N GLU A 110 20.70 1.16 -0.10
CA GLU A 110 19.33 0.82 0.30
C GLU A 110 18.62 1.96 1.05
N GLU A 111 19.35 2.73 1.86
CA GLU A 111 18.85 3.96 2.50
C GLU A 111 18.38 4.96 1.43
N GLN A 112 19.24 5.22 0.43
CA GLN A 112 18.92 6.12 -0.67
C GLN A 112 17.74 5.63 -1.52
N GLU A 113 17.62 4.32 -1.73
CA GLU A 113 16.49 3.73 -2.44
C GLU A 113 15.18 3.97 -1.68
N LEU A 114 15.17 3.71 -0.37
CA LEU A 114 14.00 3.95 0.48
C LEU A 114 13.62 5.44 0.46
N ALA A 115 14.59 6.34 0.58
CA ALA A 115 14.38 7.78 0.53
C ALA A 115 13.74 8.25 -0.79
N LYS A 116 14.22 7.72 -1.93
CA LYS A 116 13.66 8.00 -3.25
C LYS A 116 12.21 7.50 -3.37
N LYS A 117 11.93 6.27 -2.94
CA LYS A 117 10.58 5.71 -2.98
C LYS A 117 9.62 6.47 -2.06
N LEU A 118 10.07 6.91 -0.89
CA LEU A 118 9.26 7.72 0.03
C LEU A 118 8.94 9.08 -0.58
N THR A 119 9.89 9.68 -1.31
CA THR A 119 9.66 10.93 -2.05
C THR A 119 8.63 10.75 -3.18
N ALA A 120 8.70 9.63 -3.90
CA ALA A 120 7.70 9.29 -4.92
C ALA A 120 6.30 9.11 -4.31
N LEU A 121 6.19 8.44 -3.16
CA LEU A 121 4.94 8.31 -2.42
C LEU A 121 4.38 9.68 -2.01
N LYS A 122 5.20 10.55 -1.42
CA LYS A 122 4.77 11.91 -1.01
C LYS A 122 4.24 12.75 -2.17
N SER A 123 4.78 12.53 -3.36
CA SER A 123 4.36 13.23 -4.58
C SER A 123 3.08 12.66 -5.20
N ASP A 124 2.68 11.43 -4.83
CA ASP A 124 1.45 10.82 -5.30
C ASP A 124 0.22 11.41 -4.61
N THR A 125 -0.75 11.87 -5.39
CA THR A 125 -2.04 12.37 -4.90
C THR A 125 -3.16 11.34 -5.05
N GLY A 126 -2.85 10.16 -5.60
CA GLY A 126 -3.82 9.12 -5.93
C GLY A 126 -4.22 8.21 -4.76
N THR A 127 -5.37 7.54 -4.93
CA THR A 127 -5.86 6.49 -4.04
C THR A 127 -5.18 5.12 -4.24
N GLY A 128 -4.16 5.04 -5.12
CA GLY A 128 -3.45 3.81 -5.51
C GLY A 128 -2.17 3.52 -4.72
N TRP A 129 -1.93 4.23 -3.61
CA TRP A 129 -0.68 4.18 -2.84
C TRP A 129 -0.41 2.83 -2.18
N GLU A 130 -1.42 1.98 -2.01
CA GLU A 130 -1.29 0.63 -1.42
C GLU A 130 -0.34 -0.27 -2.24
N ASN A 131 -0.30 -0.11 -3.56
CA ASN A 131 0.65 -0.85 -4.40
C ASN A 131 2.10 -0.36 -4.18
N ILE A 132 2.28 0.93 -3.91
CA ILE A 132 3.58 1.54 -3.61
C ILE A 132 4.07 1.09 -2.23
N LYS A 133 3.14 0.92 -1.27
CA LYS A 133 3.40 0.47 0.11
C LYS A 133 4.21 -0.83 0.14
N THR A 134 3.86 -1.83 -0.66
CA THR A 134 4.59 -3.11 -0.71
C THR A 134 6.05 -2.92 -1.13
N GLY A 135 6.31 -2.06 -2.11
CA GLY A 135 7.67 -1.74 -2.55
C GLY A 135 8.50 -1.00 -1.49
N LEU A 136 7.84 -0.13 -0.72
CA LEU A 136 8.45 0.59 0.42
C LEU A 136 8.74 -0.33 1.60
N ASP A 137 7.80 -1.21 1.96
CA ASP A 137 7.96 -2.19 3.02
C ASP A 137 9.13 -3.14 2.71
N ASN A 138 9.26 -3.58 1.46
CA ASN A 138 10.38 -4.39 1.01
C ASN A 138 11.72 -3.65 1.12
N SER A 139 11.81 -2.40 0.63
CA SER A 139 13.04 -1.61 0.75
C SER A 139 13.43 -1.33 2.20
N LEU A 140 12.46 -1.06 3.09
CA LEU A 140 12.74 -0.91 4.52
C LEU A 140 13.26 -2.21 5.15
N ASN A 141 12.72 -3.36 4.74
CA ASN A 141 13.19 -4.66 5.21
C ASN A 141 14.61 -4.99 4.72
N GLU A 142 14.96 -4.62 3.50
CA GLU A 142 16.34 -4.76 2.99
C GLU A 142 17.29 -3.87 3.78
N LEU A 143 16.94 -2.58 3.94
CA LEU A 143 17.70 -1.61 4.74
C LEU A 143 17.99 -2.15 6.16
N LYS A 144 16.96 -2.71 6.82
CA LYS A 144 17.10 -3.33 8.15
C LYS A 144 18.10 -4.48 8.14
N LYS A 145 18.02 -5.38 7.16
CA LYS A 145 18.92 -6.53 7.06
C LYS A 145 20.36 -6.08 6.84
N SER A 146 20.60 -5.14 5.94
CA SER A 146 21.95 -4.62 5.69
C SER A 146 22.52 -3.90 6.90
N TYR A 147 21.68 -3.17 7.65
CA TYR A 147 22.09 -2.58 8.91
C TYR A 147 22.50 -3.66 9.93
N GLU A 148 21.70 -4.72 10.09
CA GLU A 148 22.02 -5.81 11.00
C GLU A 148 23.32 -6.54 10.63
N GLN A 149 23.59 -6.68 9.33
CA GLN A 149 24.85 -7.22 8.80
C GLN A 149 26.03 -6.31 9.18
N ALA A 150 25.99 -5.04 8.79
CA ALA A 150 27.07 -4.09 9.08
C ALA A 150 27.31 -3.92 10.59
N ALA A 151 26.24 -3.87 11.39
CA ALA A 151 26.31 -3.76 12.84
C ALA A 151 26.85 -5.04 13.53
N SER A 152 26.85 -6.20 12.86
CA SER A 152 27.38 -7.44 13.43
C SER A 152 28.89 -7.40 13.66
N HIS A 153 29.60 -6.53 12.94
CA HIS A 153 31.04 -6.33 13.11
C HIS A 153 31.43 -5.69 14.46
N PHE A 154 30.47 -5.13 15.20
CA PHE A 154 30.68 -4.48 16.50
C PHE A 154 30.10 -5.28 17.68
N LYS A 155 29.64 -6.51 17.44
CA LYS A 155 29.09 -7.40 18.48
C LYS A 155 30.15 -8.33 19.05
#